data_AF-A0A178WTX1-F1
#
_entry.id   AF-A0A178WTX1-F1
#
_cell.length_a   1.000
_cell.length_b   1.000
_cell.length_c   1.000
_cell.angle_alpha   90.00
_cell.angle_beta   90.00
_cell.angle_gamma   90.00
#
_symmetry.space_group_name_H-M   'P 1'
#
loop_
_entity.id
_entity.type
_entity.pdbx_description
1 polymer ?
#
loop_
_entity_poly.entity_id
_entity_poly.type
_entity_poly.pdbx_seq_one_letter_code
_entity_poly.pdbx_strand_id
1 'polypeptide(L)'
;MNTWTSFMAGEAAAIVLHSVPPLVVFVAVEAVTDLRDKLTDAVLVAGGERRVVRPVESGRRKLFADYLAEARAAWAPGVEITPAWVRQETGCSRGLSPRLARALRAEVANG
;
A
#
# COMPACT_ATOMS: atom_id res chain seq x y z
N MET A 1 -38.72 18.81 -10.05
CA MET A 1 -38.35 17.76 -9.08
C MET A 1 -36.91 18.01 -8.67
N ASN A 2 -36.57 18.05 -7.37
CA ASN A 2 -35.17 18.02 -6.92
C ASN A 2 -34.82 16.60 -6.45
N THR A 3 -33.53 16.32 -6.34
CA THR A 3 -33.02 14.99 -5.99
C THR A 3 -33.58 14.45 -4.67
N TRP A 4 -33.89 15.33 -3.72
CA TRP A 4 -34.50 14.98 -2.42
C TRP A 4 -35.93 14.45 -2.56
N THR A 5 -36.75 15.09 -3.40
CA THR A 5 -38.13 14.64 -3.64
C THR A 5 -38.21 13.29 -4.37
N SER A 6 -37.29 13.01 -5.31
CA SER A 6 -37.24 11.72 -6.02
C SER A 6 -36.72 10.58 -5.15
N PHE A 7 -35.85 10.87 -4.17
CA PHE A 7 -35.36 9.89 -3.19
C PHE A 7 -36.49 9.39 -2.29
N MET A 8 -37.28 10.30 -1.72
CA MET A 8 -38.42 9.94 -0.88
C MET A 8 -39.50 9.15 -1.64
N ALA A 9 -39.59 9.33 -2.95
CA ALA A 9 -40.54 8.62 -3.82
C ALA A 9 -40.02 7.25 -4.32
N GLY A 10 -38.76 6.90 -4.07
CA GLY A 10 -38.16 5.63 -4.54
C GLY A 10 -37.92 5.55 -6.05
N GLU A 11 -37.95 6.68 -6.77
CA GLU A 11 -37.79 6.71 -8.22
C GLU A 11 -36.32 6.72 -8.65
N ALA A 12 -35.72 5.54 -8.75
CA ALA A 12 -34.31 5.35 -9.07
C ALA A 12 -33.86 6.05 -10.37
N ALA A 13 -34.70 6.04 -11.42
CA ALA A 13 -34.36 6.67 -12.71
C ALA A 13 -34.26 8.20 -12.63
N ALA A 14 -35.11 8.85 -11.83
CA ALA A 14 -35.12 10.30 -11.66
C ALA A 14 -33.94 10.79 -10.77
N ILE A 15 -33.50 9.97 -9.82
CA ILE A 15 -32.31 10.25 -8.99
C ILE A 15 -31.03 10.21 -9.83
N VAL A 16 -30.91 9.24 -10.73
CA VAL A 16 -29.76 9.10 -11.65
C VAL A 16 -29.74 10.22 -12.70
N LEU A 17 -30.91 10.70 -13.15
CA LEU A 17 -30.99 11.75 -14.17
C LEU A 17 -30.55 13.14 -13.66
N HIS A 18 -30.65 13.40 -12.36
CA HIS A 18 -30.37 14.71 -11.76
C HIS A 18 -29.19 14.72 -10.77
N SER A 19 -28.51 13.59 -10.59
CA SER A 19 -27.33 13.46 -9.73
C SER A 19 -26.30 12.58 -10.41
N VAL A 20 -25.02 12.95 -10.37
CA VAL A 20 -23.96 11.96 -10.57
C VAL A 20 -24.09 10.98 -9.39
N PRO A 21 -24.40 9.68 -9.61
CA PRO A 21 -24.65 8.77 -8.50
C PRO A 21 -23.40 8.69 -7.61
N PRO A 22 -23.50 8.88 -6.28
CA PRO A 22 -22.35 8.86 -5.38
C PRO A 22 -21.49 7.58 -5.49
N LEU A 23 -22.12 6.45 -5.83
CA LEU A 23 -21.43 5.19 -6.09
C LEU A 23 -20.58 5.24 -7.37
N VAL A 24 -21.04 5.91 -8.43
CA VAL A 24 -20.25 6.13 -9.65
C VAL A 24 -19.04 7.02 -9.34
N VAL A 25 -19.21 8.02 -8.47
CA VAL A 25 -18.08 8.85 -7.99
C VAL A 25 -17.11 8.00 -7.16
N PHE A 26 -17.60 7.16 -6.26
CA PHE A 26 -16.74 6.31 -5.42
C PHE A 26 -15.93 5.29 -6.23
N VAL A 27 -16.59 4.60 -7.17
CA VAL A 27 -15.96 3.66 -8.09
C VAL A 27 -14.98 4.38 -9.01
N ALA A 28 -15.35 5.56 -9.51
CA ALA A 28 -14.44 6.38 -10.29
C ALA A 28 -13.23 6.82 -9.45
N VAL A 29 -13.40 7.21 -8.18
CA VAL A 29 -12.30 7.61 -7.30
C VAL A 29 -11.32 6.47 -7.05
N GLU A 30 -11.81 5.25 -6.82
CA GLU A 30 -10.96 4.07 -6.64
C GLU A 30 -10.19 3.71 -7.93
N ALA A 31 -10.84 3.83 -9.10
CA ALA A 31 -10.17 3.65 -10.38
C ALA A 31 -9.21 4.81 -10.73
N VAL A 32 -9.49 6.02 -10.23
CA VAL A 32 -8.72 7.24 -10.50
C VAL A 32 -7.40 7.25 -9.75
N THR A 33 -7.28 6.64 -8.57
CA THR A 33 -5.99 6.57 -7.87
C THR A 33 -4.97 5.74 -8.63
N ASP A 34 -5.35 4.53 -9.05
CA ASP A 34 -4.47 3.65 -9.84
C ASP A 34 -4.13 4.26 -11.21
N LEU A 35 -5.11 4.91 -11.85
CA LEU A 35 -4.90 5.58 -13.14
C LEU A 35 -4.00 6.80 -13.00
N ARG A 36 -4.18 7.61 -11.95
CA ARG A 36 -3.35 8.78 -11.66
C ARG A 36 -1.90 8.37 -11.43
N ASP A 37 -1.67 7.35 -10.60
CA ASP A 37 -0.32 6.86 -10.30
C ASP A 37 0.39 6.35 -11.57
N LYS A 38 -0.32 5.60 -12.43
CA LYS A 38 0.21 5.13 -13.72
C LYS A 38 0.49 6.27 -14.70
N LEU A 39 -0.37 7.28 -14.76
CA LEU A 39 -0.16 8.46 -15.60
C LEU A 39 1.02 9.30 -15.09
N THR A 40 1.17 9.46 -13.77
CA THR A 40 2.33 10.13 -13.18
C THR A 40 3.62 9.38 -13.52
N ASP A 41 3.64 8.06 -13.38
CA ASP A 41 4.81 7.25 -13.75
C ASP A 41 5.15 7.38 -15.25
N ALA A 42 4.14 7.30 -16.13
CA ALA A 42 4.32 7.48 -17.57
C ALA A 42 4.87 8.86 -17.94
N VAL A 43 4.41 9.93 -17.28
CA VAL A 43 4.90 11.29 -17.48
C VAL A 43 6.33 11.47 -16.98
N LEU A 44 6.69 10.90 -15.83
CA LEU A 44 8.05 10.95 -15.29
C LEU A 44 9.04 10.21 -16.22
N VAL A 45 8.65 9.05 -16.74
CA VAL A 45 9.43 8.29 -17.73
C VAL A 45 9.59 9.07 -19.03
N ALA A 46 8.50 9.65 -19.55
CA ALA A 46 8.53 10.46 -20.77
C ALA A 46 9.34 11.77 -20.61
N GLY A 47 9.32 12.35 -19.40
CA GLY A 47 10.06 13.56 -19.05
C GLY A 47 11.57 13.36 -18.83
N GLY A 48 12.07 12.12 -18.92
CA GLY A 48 13.48 11.81 -18.72
C GLY A 48 13.95 11.92 -17.25
N GLU A 49 13.03 12.14 -16.31
CA GLU A 49 13.31 12.04 -14.88
C GLU A 49 13.40 10.57 -14.51
N ARG A 50 14.60 10.00 -14.63
CA ARG A 50 14.86 8.63 -14.19
C ARG A 50 14.85 8.55 -12.68
N ARG A 51 13.66 8.53 -12.07
CA ARG A 51 13.53 8.05 -10.70
C ARG A 51 13.91 6.58 -10.70
N VAL A 52 14.91 6.21 -9.92
CA VAL A 52 15.26 4.81 -9.68
C VAL A 52 14.13 4.20 -8.85
N VAL A 53 13.03 3.82 -9.52
CA VAL A 53 12.02 2.95 -8.94
C VAL A 53 12.68 1.58 -8.88
N ARG A 54 13.08 1.14 -7.68
CA ARG A 54 13.49 -0.26 -7.49
C ARG A 54 12.29 -1.11 -7.91
N PRO A 55 12.47 -2.06 -8.86
CA PRO A 55 11.40 -2.99 -9.21
C PRO A 55 10.89 -3.63 -7.92
N VAL A 56 9.59 -3.49 -7.64
CA VAL A 56 8.95 -4.38 -6.68
C VAL A 56 8.90 -5.71 -7.41
N GLU A 57 9.86 -6.59 -7.10
CA GLU A 57 9.82 -7.95 -7.63
C GLU A 57 8.43 -8.51 -7.32
N SER A 58 7.70 -8.87 -8.38
CA SER A 58 6.47 -9.68 -8.28
C SER A 58 6.83 -11.12 -7.90
N GLY A 59 7.70 -11.27 -6.90
CA GLY A 59 8.09 -12.51 -6.29
C GLY A 59 7.02 -12.92 -5.31
N ARG A 60 6.50 -14.14 -5.50
CA ARG A 60 5.94 -15.05 -4.50
C ARG A 60 5.66 -14.39 -3.14
N ARG A 61 4.38 -14.32 -2.73
CA ARG A 61 3.93 -13.78 -1.43
C ARG A 61 4.94 -14.14 -0.32
N LYS A 62 5.74 -13.15 0.10
CA LYS A 62 6.70 -13.31 1.19
C LYS A 62 5.94 -13.62 2.47
N LEU A 63 6.29 -14.72 3.12
CA LEU A 63 5.76 -15.12 4.42
C LEU A 63 6.54 -14.42 5.53
N PHE A 64 5.99 -14.43 6.75
CA PHE A 64 6.66 -13.88 7.92
C PHE A 64 8.07 -14.46 8.13
N ALA A 65 8.23 -15.76 7.90
CA ALA A 65 9.50 -16.46 8.04
C ALA A 65 10.55 -15.96 7.04
N ASP A 66 10.14 -15.62 5.81
CA ASP A 66 11.05 -15.10 4.79
C ASP A 66 11.62 -13.74 5.23
N TYR A 67 10.77 -12.85 5.73
CA TYR A 67 11.21 -11.57 6.27
C TYR A 67 12.11 -11.73 7.51
N LEU A 68 11.86 -12.73 8.35
CA LEU A 68 12.70 -12.99 9.53
C LEU A 68 14.09 -13.50 9.12
N ALA A 69 14.15 -14.39 8.13
CA ALA A 69 15.41 -14.89 7.57
C ALA A 69 16.23 -13.76 6.91
N GLU A 70 15.57 -12.90 6.13
CA GLU A 70 16.20 -11.70 5.56
C GLU A 70 16.75 -10.76 6.64
N ALA A 71 15.95 -10.47 7.68
CA ALA A 71 16.39 -9.63 8.79
C ALA A 71 17.58 -10.23 9.55
N ARG A 72 17.60 -11.55 9.73
CA ARG A 72 18.71 -12.25 10.39
C ARG A 72 19.98 -12.22 9.55
N ALA A 73 19.87 -12.40 8.23
CA ALA A 73 21.00 -12.33 7.31
C ALA A 73 21.63 -10.92 7.24
N ALA A 74 20.81 -9.88 7.42
CA ALA A 74 21.26 -8.49 7.44
C ALA A 74 21.80 -8.03 8.81
N TRP A 75 21.52 -8.77 9.89
CA TRP A 75 21.91 -8.35 11.24
C TRP A 75 23.37 -8.71 11.55
N ALA A 76 24.07 -7.76 12.19
CA ALA A 76 25.43 -7.94 12.70
C ALA A 76 25.49 -7.58 14.20
N PRO A 77 26.42 -8.18 14.98
CA PRO A 77 26.60 -7.84 16.39
C PRO A 77 26.86 -6.33 16.57
N GLY A 78 26.08 -5.70 17.45
CA GLY A 78 26.14 -4.26 17.72
C GLY A 78 25.09 -3.40 16.99
N VAL A 79 24.34 -3.98 16.04
CA VAL A 79 23.21 -3.28 15.40
C VAL A 79 21.99 -3.32 16.32
N GLU A 80 21.45 -2.15 16.67
CA GLU A 80 20.21 -2.04 17.43
C GLU A 80 19.01 -2.49 16.58
N ILE A 81 18.36 -3.57 16.99
CA ILE A 81 17.17 -4.09 16.30
C ILE A 81 15.98 -3.19 16.61
N THR A 82 15.65 -2.26 15.71
CA THR A 82 14.47 -1.37 15.81
C THR A 82 13.43 -1.67 14.71
N PRO A 83 12.14 -1.35 14.92
CA PRO A 83 11.13 -1.51 13.85
C PRO A 83 11.40 -0.66 12.61
N ALA A 84 12.16 0.45 12.74
CA ALA A 84 12.59 1.26 11.62
C ALA A 84 13.69 0.56 10.82
N TRP A 85 14.72 0.06 11.51
CA TRP A 85 15.80 -0.72 10.92
C TRP A 85 15.28 -1.95 10.18
N VAL A 86 14.40 -2.75 10.80
CA VAL A 86 13.81 -3.94 10.14
C VAL A 86 13.12 -3.56 8.82
N ARG A 87 12.40 -2.44 8.76
CA ARG A 87 11.72 -2.00 7.53
C ARG A 87 12.70 -1.55 6.46
N GLN A 88 13.80 -0.91 6.85
CA GLN A 88 14.82 -0.46 5.93
C GLN A 88 15.51 -1.67 5.26
N GLU A 89 15.85 -2.69 6.04
CA GLU A 89 16.55 -3.87 5.52
C GLU A 89 15.62 -4.83 4.75
N THR A 90 14.40 -5.05 5.24
CA THR A 90 13.50 -6.10 4.68
C THR A 90 12.38 -5.57 3.78
N GLY A 91 12.12 -4.27 3.78
CA GLY A 91 10.99 -3.66 3.06
C GLY A 91 9.61 -4.04 3.62
N CYS A 92 9.52 -4.63 4.81
CA CYS A 92 8.24 -5.07 5.38
C CYS A 92 7.29 -3.90 5.72
N SER A 93 5.99 -4.22 5.81
CA SER A 93 4.95 -3.24 6.11
C SER A 93 5.06 -2.69 7.54
N ARG A 94 4.50 -1.49 7.78
CA ARG A 94 4.52 -0.82 9.10
C ARG A 94 3.88 -1.66 10.22
N GLY A 95 2.88 -2.48 9.91
CA GLY A 95 2.22 -3.34 10.89
C GLY A 95 3.00 -4.62 11.22
N LEU A 96 3.85 -5.08 10.30
CA LEU A 96 4.62 -6.31 10.46
C LEU A 96 5.97 -6.05 11.16
N SER A 97 6.56 -4.86 10.95
CA SER A 97 7.89 -4.52 11.48
C SER A 97 8.06 -4.61 12.99
N PRO A 98 7.09 -4.25 13.86
CA PRO A 98 7.27 -4.40 15.31
C PRO A 98 7.30 -5.86 15.73
N ARG A 99 6.56 -6.72 15.03
CA ARG A 99 6.51 -8.18 15.29
C ARG A 99 7.82 -8.85 14.90
N LEU A 100 8.38 -8.49 13.74
CA LEU A 100 9.70 -8.95 13.30
C LEU A 100 10.80 -8.51 14.27
N ALA A 101 10.83 -7.23 14.65
CA ALA A 101 11.83 -6.70 15.57
C ALA A 101 11.81 -7.45 16.91
N ARG A 102 10.62 -7.73 17.46
CA ARG A 102 10.49 -8.50 18.70
C ARG A 102 10.97 -9.95 18.53
N ALA A 103 10.62 -10.60 17.42
CA ALA A 103 11.03 -11.98 17.16
C ALA A 103 12.56 -12.07 17.02
N LEU A 104 13.19 -11.19 16.25
CA LEU A 104 14.64 -11.18 16.05
C LEU A 104 15.39 -10.90 17.36
N ARG A 105 14.92 -9.97 18.19
CA ARG A 105 15.52 -9.73 19.52
C ARG A 105 15.45 -10.96 20.42
N ALA A 106 14.34 -11.70 20.39
CA ALA A 106 14.20 -12.92 21.16
C ALA A 106 15.17 -14.01 20.70
N GLU A 107 15.43 -14.12 19.39
CA GLU A 107 16.43 -15.06 18.86
C GLU A 107 17.85 -14.68 19.26
N VAL A 108 18.21 -13.40 19.14
CA VAL A 108 19.54 -12.90 19.54
C VAL A 108 19.76 -13.00 21.05
N ALA A 109 18.72 -12.88 21.86
CA ALA A 109 18.83 -13.06 23.32
C ALA A 109 18.96 -14.54 23.74
N ASN A 110 18.57 -15.48 22.88
CA ASN A 110 18.55 -16.92 23.18
C ASN A 110 19.70 -17.70 22.49
N GLY A 111 20.53 -17.04 21.67
CA GLY A 111 21.68 -17.63 20.98
C GLY A 111 22.99 -17.16 21.59
#